data_AF-A0A2G1X5K4-F1
#
_entry.id   AF-A0A2G1X5K4-F1
#
_cell.length_a   1.000
_cell.length_b   1.000
_cell.length_c   1.000
_cell.angle_alpha   90.00
_cell.angle_beta   90.00
_cell.angle_gamma   90.00
#
_symmetry.space_group_name_H-M   'P 1'
#
loop_
_entity.id
_entity.type
_entity.pdbx_description
1 polymer ?
#
loop_
_entity_poly.entity_id
_entity_poly.type
_entity_poly.pdbx_seq_one_letter_code
_entity_poly.pdbx_strand_id
1 'polypeptide(L)'
;MAPERTLREAHPTERAVGIEYYVSDADGIGGRLRESPEDFRVRELEAFDAEPLDAEPGSYPELVLRATLRDWDTNDFARRLSDALGISRERVSWAGTKDKRAVTTQLFTVRGIGADELPEIRGAEIEALGRSGRSLSFGDLAGNAFEIRVADAVEEAPDRVAD
;
A
#
# COMPACT_ATOMS: atom_id res chain seq x y z
N MET A 1 -26.83 -34.76 5.03
CA MET A 1 -27.34 -33.64 4.22
C MET A 1 -26.79 -32.38 4.83
N ALA A 2 -25.80 -31.75 4.22
CA ALA A 2 -25.35 -30.42 4.68
C ALA A 2 -26.52 -29.45 4.47
N PRO A 3 -26.79 -28.51 5.40
CA PRO A 3 -27.85 -27.54 5.20
C PRO A 3 -27.54 -26.73 3.93
N GLU A 4 -28.54 -26.60 3.05
CA GLU A 4 -28.49 -25.67 1.92
C GLU A 4 -28.34 -24.26 2.52
N ARG A 5 -27.13 -23.69 2.45
CA ARG A 5 -26.90 -22.32 2.88
C ARG A 5 -27.56 -21.39 1.86
N THR A 6 -28.68 -20.77 2.24
CA THR A 6 -29.25 -19.67 1.47
C THR A 6 -28.30 -18.48 1.61
N LEU A 7 -27.58 -18.14 0.54
CA LEU A 7 -26.71 -16.97 0.50
C LEU A 7 -27.54 -15.69 0.44
N ARG A 8 -27.07 -14.64 1.11
CA ARG A 8 -27.72 -13.31 1.07
C ARG A 8 -27.44 -12.64 -0.27
N GLU A 9 -28.48 -12.11 -0.92
CA GLU A 9 -28.30 -11.31 -2.14
C GLU A 9 -27.49 -10.04 -1.86
N ALA A 10 -26.58 -9.72 -2.77
CA ALA A 10 -25.77 -8.51 -2.71
C ALA A 10 -26.57 -7.24 -3.05
N HIS A 11 -25.98 -6.08 -2.78
CA HIS A 11 -26.61 -4.78 -3.09
C HIS A 11 -26.89 -4.66 -4.61
N PRO A 12 -27.99 -4.00 -5.05
CA PRO A 12 -28.34 -3.91 -6.47
C PRO A 12 -27.21 -3.42 -7.39
N THR A 13 -26.39 -2.49 -6.91
CA THR A 13 -25.22 -1.96 -7.65
C THR A 13 -24.14 -3.03 -7.87
N GLU A 14 -23.90 -3.90 -6.90
CA GLU A 14 -22.91 -4.97 -6.99
C GLU A 14 -23.40 -6.09 -7.91
N ARG A 15 -24.70 -6.39 -7.85
CA ARG A 15 -25.35 -7.35 -8.75
C ARG A 15 -25.30 -6.89 -10.20
N ALA A 16 -25.43 -5.59 -10.45
CA ALA A 16 -25.30 -5.02 -11.79
C ALA A 16 -23.92 -5.27 -12.42
N VAL A 17 -22.88 -5.56 -11.61
CA VAL A 17 -21.53 -5.92 -12.06
C VAL A 17 -21.19 -7.40 -11.86
N GLY A 18 -22.17 -8.24 -11.53
CA GLY A 18 -22.02 -9.69 -11.42
C GLY A 18 -21.60 -10.23 -10.05
N ILE A 19 -21.55 -9.38 -9.02
CA ILE A 19 -21.38 -9.83 -7.63
C ILE A 19 -22.77 -10.10 -7.06
N GLU A 20 -23.21 -11.35 -7.10
CA GLU A 20 -24.62 -11.69 -6.83
C GLU A 20 -24.95 -11.90 -5.36
N TYR A 21 -24.01 -12.43 -4.57
CA TYR A 21 -24.26 -12.86 -3.21
C TYR A 21 -23.10 -12.54 -2.27
N TYR A 22 -23.40 -12.37 -0.98
CA TYR A 22 -22.42 -12.35 0.09
C TYR A 22 -22.19 -13.75 0.66
N VAL A 23 -20.96 -14.01 1.13
CA VAL A 23 -20.60 -15.26 1.83
C VAL A 23 -21.22 -15.33 3.23
N SER A 24 -21.38 -14.18 3.89
CA SER A 24 -21.98 -14.06 5.22
C SER A 24 -23.49 -13.81 5.13
N ASP A 25 -24.24 -14.36 6.08
CA ASP A 25 -25.66 -14.08 6.32
C ASP A 25 -25.87 -12.99 7.39
N ALA A 26 -24.81 -12.57 8.09
CA ALA A 26 -24.86 -11.50 9.09
C ALA A 26 -25.28 -10.15 8.48
N ASP A 27 -25.87 -9.29 9.31
CA ASP A 27 -26.14 -7.91 8.93
C ASP A 27 -24.88 -7.08 8.83
N GLY A 28 -24.85 -6.16 7.84
CA GLY A 28 -23.76 -5.22 7.72
C GLY A 28 -23.67 -4.29 8.92
N ILE A 29 -22.47 -3.79 9.20
CA ILE A 29 -22.21 -2.85 10.30
C ILE A 29 -22.55 -1.38 9.97
N GLY A 30 -22.91 -1.10 8.71
CA GLY A 30 -23.11 0.27 8.22
C GLY A 30 -21.82 1.08 8.22
N GLY A 31 -21.94 2.39 8.47
CA GLY A 31 -20.80 3.30 8.61
C GLY A 31 -20.23 3.88 7.31
N ARG A 32 -19.11 4.61 7.47
CA ARG A 32 -18.41 5.35 6.43
C ARG A 32 -16.93 4.99 6.44
N LEU A 33 -16.36 4.88 5.24
CA LEU A 33 -14.93 4.62 5.03
C LEU A 33 -14.22 5.87 4.52
N ARG A 34 -12.91 5.96 4.79
CA ARG A 34 -12.01 6.98 4.22
C ARG A 34 -12.44 8.43 4.50
N GLU A 35 -12.91 8.74 5.71
CA GLU A 35 -13.20 10.12 6.09
C GLU A 35 -11.91 10.97 6.05
N SER A 36 -10.84 10.42 6.63
CA SER A 36 -9.47 10.91 6.57
C SER A 36 -8.53 9.85 5.97
N PRO A 37 -7.36 10.23 5.40
CA PRO A 37 -6.37 9.27 4.91
C PRO A 37 -5.93 8.25 5.97
N GLU A 38 -5.93 8.65 7.25
CA GLU A 38 -5.54 7.84 8.40
C GLU A 38 -6.54 6.72 8.72
N ASP A 39 -7.77 6.82 8.24
CA ASP A 39 -8.78 5.76 8.40
C ASP A 39 -8.55 4.59 7.44
N PHE A 40 -7.60 4.72 6.52
CA PHE A 40 -7.27 3.69 5.54
C PHE A 40 -5.74 3.57 5.44
N ARG A 41 -5.16 2.64 6.20
CA ARG A 41 -3.73 2.36 6.14
C ARG A 41 -3.46 1.11 5.32
N VAL A 42 -2.46 1.19 4.46
CA VAL A 42 -2.00 0.05 3.65
C VAL A 42 -0.50 -0.10 3.83
N ARG A 43 -0.07 -1.23 4.36
CA ARG A 43 1.36 -1.57 4.48
C ARG A 43 1.68 -2.73 3.55
N GLU A 44 2.65 -2.54 2.68
CA GLU A 44 3.18 -3.59 1.82
C GLU A 44 3.79 -4.71 2.67
N LEU A 45 3.47 -5.95 2.31
CA LEU A 45 4.18 -7.13 2.79
C LEU A 45 5.33 -7.37 1.82
N GLU A 46 6.50 -6.89 2.21
CA GLU A 46 7.71 -6.85 1.42
C GLU A 46 8.18 -8.27 1.07
N ALA A 47 8.50 -8.52 -0.21
CA ALA A 47 9.07 -9.78 -0.69
C ALA A 47 10.33 -9.50 -1.52
N PHE A 48 11.19 -8.63 -0.99
CA PHE A 48 12.38 -8.14 -1.66
C PHE A 48 13.54 -8.01 -0.67
N ASP A 49 14.68 -8.62 -0.99
CA ASP A 49 15.87 -8.60 -0.15
C ASP A 49 16.77 -7.40 -0.50
N ALA A 50 17.35 -6.81 0.54
CA ALA A 50 18.33 -5.74 0.43
C ALA A 50 19.61 -6.12 1.17
N GLU A 51 20.75 -5.81 0.56
CA GLU A 51 22.05 -5.84 1.21
C GLU A 51 22.22 -4.64 2.15
N PRO A 52 23.17 -4.68 3.09
CA PRO A 52 23.51 -3.54 3.94
C PRO A 52 23.77 -2.24 3.17
N LEU A 53 23.50 -1.09 3.80
CA LEU A 53 23.66 0.23 3.18
C LEU A 53 25.11 0.55 2.74
N ASP A 54 26.10 -0.06 3.41
CA ASP A 54 27.53 0.06 3.12
C ASP A 54 28.05 -0.92 2.06
N ALA A 55 27.17 -1.75 1.48
CA ALA A 55 27.50 -2.60 0.35
C ALA A 55 28.02 -1.79 -0.85
N GLU A 56 28.93 -2.39 -1.62
CA GLU A 56 29.61 -1.70 -2.73
C GLU A 56 28.61 -1.20 -3.79
N PRO A 57 28.48 0.12 -4.03
CA PRO A 57 27.49 0.67 -4.95
C PRO A 57 27.64 0.19 -6.41
N GLY A 58 28.84 -0.25 -6.80
CA GLY A 58 29.08 -0.80 -8.14
C GLY A 58 28.33 -2.13 -8.36
N SER A 59 28.30 -2.99 -7.35
CA SER A 59 27.58 -4.27 -7.38
C SER A 59 26.10 -4.12 -7.00
N TYR A 60 25.78 -3.12 -6.17
CA TYR A 60 24.44 -2.87 -5.65
C TYR A 60 24.03 -1.40 -5.90
N PRO A 61 23.75 -1.04 -7.17
CA PRO A 61 23.54 0.34 -7.57
C PRO A 61 22.19 0.91 -7.13
N GLU A 62 21.24 0.08 -6.69
CA GLU A 62 19.90 0.51 -6.28
C GLU A 62 19.86 0.77 -4.78
N LEU A 63 19.48 1.98 -4.39
CA LEU A 63 19.15 2.28 -2.99
C LEU A 63 17.73 1.82 -2.71
N VAL A 64 17.53 0.97 -1.71
CA VAL A 64 16.21 0.47 -1.30
C VAL A 64 15.66 1.40 -0.22
N LEU A 65 14.46 1.91 -0.46
CA LEU A 65 13.78 2.86 0.41
C LEU A 65 12.45 2.25 0.88
N ARG A 66 12.12 2.45 2.15
CA ARG A 66 10.75 2.37 2.63
C ARG A 66 10.19 3.78 2.70
N ALA A 67 9.07 4.01 2.04
CA ALA A 67 8.39 5.30 2.11
C ALA A 67 6.99 5.12 2.70
N THR A 68 6.68 5.92 3.72
CA THR A 68 5.32 6.10 4.25
C THR A 68 4.76 7.40 3.70
N LEU A 69 3.69 7.30 2.90
CA LEU A 69 3.11 8.39 2.16
C LEU A 69 1.70 8.69 2.66
N ARG A 70 1.37 9.97 2.86
CA ARG A 70 0.03 10.43 3.24
C ARG A 70 -0.60 11.21 2.09
N ASP A 71 -1.73 10.70 1.59
CA ASP A 71 -2.51 11.30 0.49
C ASP A 71 -1.74 11.49 -0.83
N TRP A 72 -0.79 10.59 -1.10
CA TRP A 72 0.00 10.58 -2.33
C TRP A 72 -0.46 9.49 -3.28
N ASP A 73 -0.49 9.82 -4.58
CA ASP A 73 -0.41 8.80 -5.62
C ASP A 73 1.05 8.32 -5.77
N THR A 74 1.25 7.01 -5.91
CA THR A 74 2.59 6.40 -6.02
C THR A 74 3.42 6.99 -7.17
N ASN A 75 2.80 7.26 -8.33
CA ASN A 75 3.52 7.83 -9.48
C ASN A 75 3.85 9.31 -9.26
N ASP A 76 2.95 10.06 -8.63
CA ASP A 76 3.18 11.47 -8.28
C ASP A 76 4.33 11.60 -7.27
N PHE A 77 4.36 10.74 -6.25
CA PHE A 77 5.47 10.72 -5.29
C PHE A 77 6.79 10.37 -5.98
N ALA A 78 6.83 9.33 -6.81
CA ALA A 78 8.04 8.93 -7.51
C ALA A 78 8.56 10.01 -8.49
N ARG A 79 7.66 10.79 -9.11
CA ARG A 79 8.04 12.00 -9.88
C ARG A 79 8.62 13.08 -8.98
N ARG A 80 7.94 13.40 -7.88
CA ARG A 80 8.40 14.41 -6.92
C ARG A 80 9.78 14.07 -6.34
N LEU A 81 10.03 12.78 -6.07
CA LEU A 81 11.30 12.25 -5.59
C LEU A 81 12.40 12.37 -6.65
N SER A 82 12.15 11.95 -7.90
CA SER A 82 13.15 12.09 -8.96
C SER A 82 13.51 13.55 -9.24
N ASP A 83 12.52 14.44 -9.23
CA ASP A 83 12.72 15.88 -9.45
C ASP A 83 13.54 16.51 -8.31
N ALA A 84 13.28 16.12 -7.06
CA ALA A 84 14.05 16.58 -5.90
C ALA A 84 15.53 16.15 -5.97
N LEU A 85 15.78 14.96 -6.49
CA LEU A 85 17.12 14.37 -6.63
C LEU A 85 17.83 14.82 -7.92
N GLY A 86 17.14 15.49 -8.85
CA GLY A 86 17.70 15.87 -10.14
C GLY A 86 18.03 14.68 -11.05
N ILE A 87 17.31 13.58 -10.93
CA ILE A 87 17.53 12.34 -11.69
C ILE A 87 16.38 12.03 -12.65
N SER A 88 16.63 11.14 -13.62
CA SER A 88 15.55 10.59 -14.46
C SER A 88 14.53 9.81 -13.63
N ARG A 89 13.24 10.02 -13.92
CA ARG A 89 12.11 9.28 -13.34
C ARG A 89 12.25 7.75 -13.50
N GLU A 90 12.90 7.30 -14.56
CA GLU A 90 13.16 5.88 -14.87
C GLU A 90 14.11 5.20 -13.87
N ARG A 91 14.81 5.99 -13.03
CA ARG A 91 15.67 5.48 -11.96
C ARG A 91 14.90 5.19 -10.67
N VAL A 92 13.59 5.46 -10.62
CA VAL A 92 12.73 5.21 -9.45
C VAL A 92 11.73 4.10 -9.78
N SER A 93 11.82 2.97 -9.08
CA SER A 93 10.94 1.81 -9.28
C SER A 93 10.22 1.41 -7.99
N TRP A 94 9.10 0.69 -8.12
CA TRP A 94 8.27 0.19 -7.02
C TRP A 94 7.52 -1.07 -7.46
N ALA A 95 7.01 -1.86 -6.51
CA ALA A 95 6.41 -3.17 -6.79
C ALA A 95 4.90 -3.12 -7.14
N GLY A 96 4.20 -2.05 -6.77
CA GLY A 96 2.78 -1.86 -7.09
C GLY A 96 2.22 -0.55 -6.56
N THR A 97 1.19 -0.02 -7.20
CA THR A 97 0.50 1.19 -6.72
C THR A 97 -0.37 0.87 -5.51
N LYS A 98 -0.61 1.89 -4.68
CA LYS A 98 -1.49 1.81 -3.51
C LYS A 98 -2.58 2.87 -3.60
N ASP A 99 -3.59 2.78 -2.75
CA ASP A 99 -4.67 3.78 -2.69
C ASP A 99 -4.13 5.18 -2.42
N LYS A 100 -4.54 6.16 -3.23
CA LYS A 100 -4.14 7.56 -3.04
C LYS A 100 -4.66 8.14 -1.72
N ARG A 101 -5.96 7.99 -1.45
CA ARG A 101 -6.63 8.55 -0.26
C ARG A 101 -6.43 7.62 0.94
N ALA A 102 -5.19 7.49 1.37
CA ALA A 102 -4.74 6.58 2.41
C ALA A 102 -3.40 7.05 3.02
N VAL A 103 -2.99 6.39 4.10
CA VAL A 103 -1.58 6.35 4.52
C VAL A 103 -1.00 5.02 4.03
N THR A 104 0.01 5.09 3.15
CA THR A 104 0.57 3.91 2.49
C THR A 104 2.05 3.75 2.83
N THR A 105 2.48 2.54 3.15
CA THR A 105 3.89 2.21 3.38
C THR A 105 4.31 1.14 2.38
N GLN A 106 5.32 1.42 1.55
CA GLN A 106 5.76 0.54 0.48
C GLN A 106 7.24 0.75 0.14
N LEU A 107 7.83 -0.21 -0.57
CA LEU A 107 9.20 -0.08 -1.03
C LEU A 107 9.32 0.68 -2.35
N PHE A 108 10.44 1.38 -2.48
CA PHE A 108 10.96 1.96 -3.71
C PHE A 108 12.43 1.57 -3.88
N THR A 109 12.91 1.49 -5.12
CA THR A 109 14.34 1.48 -5.42
C THR A 109 14.70 2.71 -6.21
N VAL A 110 15.82 3.33 -5.86
CA VAL A 110 16.35 4.49 -6.57
C VAL A 110 17.80 4.23 -6.98
N ARG A 111 18.04 4.14 -8.29
CA ARG A 111 19.37 3.81 -8.82
C ARG A 111 20.34 4.95 -8.66
N GLY A 112 21.55 4.70 -8.17
CA GLY A 112 22.76 5.55 -8.26
C GLY A 112 22.72 6.85 -7.46
N ILE A 113 22.13 6.77 -6.27
CA ILE A 113 22.08 7.83 -5.25
C ILE A 113 22.56 7.24 -3.92
N GLY A 114 23.12 8.09 -3.06
CA GLY A 114 23.44 7.82 -1.67
C GLY A 114 22.25 8.03 -0.73
N ALA A 115 22.31 7.44 0.46
CA ALA A 115 21.26 7.62 1.49
C ALA A 115 21.26 9.04 2.06
N ASP A 116 22.41 9.70 2.08
CA ASP A 116 22.62 11.09 2.49
C ASP A 116 22.06 12.13 1.50
N GLU A 117 21.69 11.70 0.29
CA GLU A 117 21.08 12.55 -0.73
C GLU A 117 19.54 12.59 -0.63
N LEU A 118 18.93 11.79 0.26
CA LEU A 118 17.48 11.67 0.35
C LEU A 118 16.82 13.01 0.78
N PRO A 119 15.84 13.50 0.00
CA PRO A 119 15.21 14.79 0.27
C PRO A 119 14.11 14.66 1.32
N GLU A 120 13.84 15.75 2.02
CA GLU A 120 12.58 15.90 2.77
C GLU A 120 11.44 16.23 1.80
N ILE A 121 10.37 15.43 1.85
CA ILE A 121 9.16 15.64 1.04
C ILE A 121 7.96 15.72 1.98
N ARG A 122 7.23 16.84 1.92
CA ARG A 122 6.02 17.03 2.75
C ARG A 122 5.01 15.91 2.51
N GLY A 123 4.53 15.31 3.61
CA GLY A 123 3.56 14.22 3.56
C GLY A 123 4.18 12.86 3.20
N ALA A 124 5.51 12.76 3.21
CA ALA A 124 6.24 11.50 3.06
C ALA A 124 7.31 11.36 4.15
N GLU A 125 7.43 10.17 4.69
CA GLU A 125 8.55 9.74 5.52
C GLU A 125 9.35 8.73 4.70
N ILE A 126 10.66 8.93 4.56
CA ILE A 126 11.52 8.12 3.70
C ILE A 126 12.66 7.56 4.55
N GLU A 127 12.78 6.24 4.56
CA GLU A 127 13.80 5.49 5.28
C GLU A 127 14.66 4.72 4.28
N ALA A 128 15.99 4.88 4.35
CA ALA A 128 16.92 4.03 3.59
C ALA A 128 17.10 2.69 4.32
N LEU A 129 16.87 1.58 3.61
CA LEU A 129 16.95 0.24 4.20
C LEU A 129 18.25 -0.48 3.87
N GLY A 130 18.75 -0.29 2.65
CA GLY A 130 19.84 -1.09 2.12
C GLY A 130 20.08 -0.82 0.64
N ARG A 131 20.81 -1.73 0.00
CA ARG A 131 21.11 -1.69 -1.43
C ARG A 131 20.68 -2.95 -2.13
N SER A 132 20.46 -2.88 -3.44
CA SER A 132 20.16 -4.05 -4.27
C SER A 132 20.87 -4.00 -5.62
N GLY A 133 21.10 -5.18 -6.18
CA GLY A 133 21.67 -5.36 -7.51
C GLY A 133 20.66 -5.12 -8.64
N ARG A 134 19.36 -5.04 -8.31
CA ARG A 134 18.27 -4.86 -9.27
C ARG A 134 17.21 -3.91 -8.73
N SER A 135 16.48 -3.26 -9.63
CA SER A 135 15.32 -2.46 -9.24
C SER A 135 14.16 -3.35 -8.79
N LEU A 136 13.24 -2.77 -8.02
CA LEU A 136 11.93 -3.37 -7.81
C LEU A 136 11.19 -3.53 -9.14
N SER A 137 10.39 -4.59 -9.22
CA SER A 137 9.53 -4.95 -10.33
C SER A 137 8.14 -5.31 -9.82
N PHE A 138 7.14 -5.29 -10.71
CA PHE A 138 5.81 -5.77 -10.37
C PHE A 138 5.86 -7.23 -9.91
N GLY A 139 5.30 -7.50 -8.73
CA GLY A 139 5.33 -8.83 -8.10
C GLY A 139 6.35 -9.00 -6.98
N ASP A 140 7.21 -8.01 -6.71
CA ASP A 140 8.15 -8.02 -5.57
C ASP A 140 7.47 -7.72 -4.20
N LEU A 141 6.17 -8.01 -4.09
CA LEU A 141 5.42 -7.95 -2.84
C LEU A 141 4.64 -9.26 -2.63
N ALA A 142 4.55 -9.72 -1.38
CA ALA A 142 3.74 -10.87 -1.01
C ALA A 142 2.25 -10.53 -0.86
N GLY A 143 1.93 -9.26 -0.59
CA GLY A 143 0.57 -8.79 -0.36
C GLY A 143 0.53 -7.44 0.33
N ASN A 144 -0.63 -7.13 0.91
CA ASN A 144 -0.87 -5.88 1.62
C ASN A 144 -1.56 -6.17 2.96
N ALA A 145 -1.05 -5.58 4.03
CA ALA A 145 -1.74 -5.52 5.31
C ALA A 145 -2.57 -4.23 5.35
N PHE A 146 -3.85 -4.37 5.67
CA PHE A 146 -4.79 -3.26 5.77
C PHE A 146 -5.15 -3.01 7.23
N GLU A 147 -5.16 -1.75 7.64
CA GLU A 147 -5.81 -1.30 8.87
C GLU A 147 -6.82 -0.23 8.46
N ILE A 148 -8.11 -0.55 8.63
CA ILE A 148 -9.22 0.26 8.13
C ILE A 148 -10.14 0.59 9.30
N ARG A 149 -10.43 1.87 9.47
CA ARG A 149 -11.45 2.35 10.40
C ARG A 149 -12.75 2.59 9.66
N VAL A 150 -13.83 2.00 10.17
CA VAL A 150 -15.21 2.28 9.75
C VAL A 150 -15.79 3.26 10.76
N ALA A 151 -16.03 4.50 10.33
CA ALA A 151 -16.65 5.52 11.17
C ALA A 151 -18.18 5.38 11.15
N ASP A 152 -18.86 5.81 12.21
CA ASP A 152 -20.34 5.84 12.31
C ASP A 152 -21.02 4.51 12.00
N ALA A 153 -20.37 3.41 12.39
CA ALA A 153 -21.00 2.10 12.41
C ALA A 153 -22.19 2.10 13.38
N VAL A 154 -23.13 1.19 13.16
CA VAL A 154 -24.28 1.00 14.07
C VAL A 154 -23.82 0.53 15.45
N GLU A 155 -24.64 0.77 16.47
CA GLU A 155 -24.29 0.40 17.86
C GLU A 155 -24.07 -1.11 18.03
N GLU A 156 -24.79 -1.93 17.27
CA GLU A 156 -24.68 -3.40 17.28
C GLU A 156 -23.53 -3.93 16.41
N ALA A 157 -22.68 -3.06 15.86
CA ALA A 157 -21.56 -3.48 15.01
C ALA A 157 -20.64 -4.51 15.68
N PRO A 158 -20.27 -4.40 16.98
CA PRO A 158 -19.45 -5.41 17.65
C PRO A 158 -20.07 -6.81 17.63
N ASP A 159 -21.40 -6.94 17.68
CA ASP A 159 -22.10 -8.23 17.68
C ASP A 159 -22.19 -8.85 16.27
N ARG A 160 -21.86 -8.09 15.22
CA ARG A 160 -21.95 -8.49 13.80
C ARG A 160 -20.60 -8.82 13.18
N VAL A 161 -19.51 -8.63 13.93
CA VAL A 161 -18.14 -8.89 13.48
C VAL A 161 -17.66 -10.21 14.10
N ALA A 162 -17.00 -11.05 13.30
CA ALA A 162 -16.38 -12.26 13.80
C ALA A 162 -15.14 -11.94 14.65
N ASP A 163 -14.85 -12.76 15.65
CA ASP A 163 -13.65 -12.67 16.49
C ASP A 163 -12.34 -12.75 15.68
#